data_AF-A0A7C1Y885-F1
#
_entry.id   AF-A0A7C1Y885-F1
#
_cell.length_a   1.000
_cell.length_b   1.000
_cell.length_c   1.000
_cell.angle_alpha   90.00
_cell.angle_beta   90.00
_cell.angle_gamma   90.00
#
_symmetry.space_group_name_H-M   'P 1'
#
loop_
_entity.id
_entity.type
_entity.pdbx_description
1 polymer ?
#
loop_
_entity_poly.entity_id
_entity_poly.type
_entity_poly.pdbx_seq_one_letter_code
_entity_poly.pdbx_strand_id
1 'polypeptide(L)' 'GGGGGVLDEDTDTADLLTAAIDAGVAYVPGSAFAVDTPRPHHLRLSFATAAPEDMDTAVARLATVLP' A
#
# COMPACT_ATOMS: atom_id res chain seq x y z
N GLY A 1 -13.66 0.02 -13.45
CA GLY A 1 -13.53 1.16 -12.53
C GLY A 1 -12.44 0.84 -11.54
N GLY A 2 -11.24 1.37 -11.74
CA GLY A 2 -10.14 1.22 -10.79
C GLY A 2 -9.86 2.59 -10.20
N GLY A 3 -10.36 2.84 -8.99
CA GLY A 3 -10.07 4.06 -8.25
C GLY A 3 -8.66 3.95 -7.68
N GLY A 4 -7.65 4.34 -8.46
CA GLY A 4 -6.30 4.54 -7.96
C GLY A 4 -6.24 5.91 -7.29
N GLY A 5 -6.41 5.97 -5.97
CA GLY A 5 -6.05 7.15 -5.19
C GLY A 5 -4.53 7.33 -5.22
N VAL A 6 -4.08 8.55 -5.45
CA VAL A 6 -2.67 8.94 -5.31
C VAL A 6 -2.48 9.41 -3.87
N LEU A 7 -1.45 8.92 -3.21
CA LEU A 7 -1.07 9.37 -1.87
C LEU A 7 -0.45 10.77 -1.94
N ASP A 8 -0.36 11.44 -0.80
CA ASP A 8 0.20 12.78 -0.70
C ASP A 8 1.60 12.87 -1.35
N GLU A 9 1.94 14.01 -1.94
CA GLU A 9 3.18 14.20 -2.70
C GLU A 9 4.45 14.12 -1.84
N ASP A 10 4.31 14.21 -0.51
CA ASP A 10 5.40 13.99 0.44
C ASP A 10 5.51 12.52 0.91
N THR A 11 4.63 11.63 0.45
CA THR A 11 4.56 10.24 0.92
C THR A 11 5.38 9.27 0.07
N ASP A 12 6.47 8.73 0.62
CA ASP A 12 7.15 7.58 0.02
C ASP A 12 6.59 6.25 0.56
N THR A 13 5.97 5.47 -0.33
CA THR A 13 5.40 4.16 0.03
C THR A 13 6.44 3.10 0.36
N ALA A 14 7.71 3.28 -0.02
CA ALA A 14 8.78 2.39 0.42
C ALA A 14 9.08 2.57 1.92
N ASP A 15 9.05 3.81 2.42
CA ASP A 15 9.31 4.11 3.83
C ASP A 15 8.18 3.63 4.75
N LEU A 16 6.94 3.69 4.26
CA LEU A 16 5.76 3.22 4.98
C LEU A 16 5.60 1.70 5.03
N LEU A 17 6.37 0.95 4.22
CA LEU A 17 6.23 -0.51 4.13
C LEU A 17 6.51 -1.20 5.47
N THR A 18 7.53 -0.74 6.20
CA THR A 18 7.89 -1.32 7.51
C THR A 18 6.75 -1.14 8.51
N ALA A 19 6.17 0.06 8.61
CA ALA A 19 5.04 0.35 9.50
C ALA A 19 3.79 -0.45 9.13
N ALA A 20 3.53 -0.64 7.83
CA ALA A 20 2.41 -1.46 7.37
C ALA A 20 2.58 -2.93 7.79
N ILE A 21 3.79 -3.49 7.65
CA ILE A 21 4.10 -4.86 8.08
C ILE A 21 3.89 -5.00 9.60
N ASP A 22 4.33 -4.02 10.39
CA ASP A 22 4.11 -4.00 11.83
C ASP A 22 2.61 -3.91 12.20
N ALA A 23 1.81 -3.22 11.38
CA ALA A 23 0.35 -3.21 11.48
C ALA A 23 -0.31 -4.52 10.96
N GLY A 24 0.47 -5.47 10.44
CA GLY A 24 0.00 -6.75 9.92
C GLY A 24 -0.53 -6.68 8.49
N VAL A 25 -0.07 -5.71 7.69
CA VAL A 25 -0.46 -5.51 6.29
C VAL A 25 0.80 -5.41 5.43
N ALA A 26 0.87 -6.22 4.37
CA ALA A 26 1.95 -6.11 3.39
C ALA A 26 1.40 -5.58 2.05
N TYR A 27 2.16 -4.73 1.39
CA TYR A 27 1.90 -4.27 0.03
C TYR A 27 3.20 -4.13 -0.76
N VAL A 28 3.10 -3.89 -2.07
CA VAL A 28 4.27 -3.65 -2.91
C VAL A 28 4.36 -2.15 -3.23
N PRO A 29 5.45 -1.46 -2.84
CA PRO A 29 5.68 -0.07 -3.21
C PRO A 29 5.71 0.12 -4.72
N GLY A 30 5.24 1.27 -5.21
CA GLY A 30 5.18 1.60 -6.63
C GLY A 30 6.55 1.71 -7.28
N SER A 31 7.57 2.06 -6.49
CA SER A 31 8.99 2.06 -6.88
C SER A 31 9.46 0.69 -7.36
N ALA A 32 8.92 -0.43 -6.84
CA ALA A 32 9.28 -1.77 -7.28
C ALA A 32 8.81 -2.11 -8.71
N PHE A 33 7.88 -1.33 -9.27
CA PHE A 33 7.38 -1.47 -10.65
C PHE A 33 7.84 -0.35 -11.58
N ALA A 34 8.60 0.63 -11.05
CA ALA A 34 9.10 1.75 -11.82
C ALA A 34 10.36 1.33 -12.61
N VAL A 35 10.22 1.14 -13.92
CA VAL A 35 11.36 0.85 -14.82
C VAL A 35 12.01 2.14 -15.32
N ASP A 36 11.22 3.17 -15.63
CA ASP A 36 11.69 4.46 -16.15
C ASP A 36 11.26 5.67 -15.31
N THR A 37 10.04 5.67 -14.77
CA THR A 37 9.50 6.79 -13.99
C THR A 37 9.23 6.36 -12.55
N PRO A 38 9.88 6.96 -11.55
CA PRO A 38 9.60 6.71 -10.14
C PRO A 38 8.12 6.91 -9.83
N ARG A 39 7.53 5.98 -9.08
CA ARG A 39 6.14 6.09 -8.59
C ARG A 39 6.10 5.98 -7.06
N PRO A 40 6.74 6.92 -6.33
CA PRO A 40 6.87 6.84 -4.86
C PRO A 40 5.52 6.89 -4.14
N HIS A 41 4.53 7.62 -4.68
CA HIS A 41 3.19 7.81 -4.09
C HIS A 41 2.15 6.74 -4.47
N HIS A 42 2.59 5.66 -5.11
CA HIS A 42 1.72 4.56 -5.53
C HIS A 42 2.10 3.29 -4.79
N LEU A 43 1.11 2.45 -4.48
CA LEU A 43 1.32 1.10 -3.97
C LEU A 43 0.36 0.12 -4.62
N ARG A 44 0.70 -1.17 -4.59
CA ARG A 44 -0.18 -2.24 -5.03
C ARG A 44 -0.48 -3.19 -3.88
N LEU A 45 -1.75 -3.31 -3.55
CA LEU A 45 -2.26 -4.32 -2.63
C LEU A 45 -2.43 -5.66 -3.37
N SER A 46 -1.99 -6.74 -2.75
CA SER A 46 -2.25 -8.10 -3.23
C SER A 46 -3.06 -8.85 -2.20
N PHE A 47 -4.26 -9.25 -2.59
CA PHE A 47 -5.19 -10.03 -1.75
C PHE A 47 -5.23 -11.50 -2.15
N ALA A 48 -4.27 -11.97 -2.96
CA ALA A 48 -4.30 -13.29 -3.57
C ALA A 48 -4.31 -14.46 -2.55
N THR A 49 -3.91 -14.19 -1.31
CA THR A 49 -3.87 -15.15 -0.21
C THR A 49 -4.72 -14.73 0.99
N ALA A 50 -5.45 -13.61 0.92
CA ALA A 50 -6.26 -13.10 2.02
C ALA A 50 -7.69 -13.64 1.95
N ALA A 51 -8.24 -14.07 3.09
CA ALA A 51 -9.66 -14.41 3.18
C ALA A 51 -10.52 -13.14 3.09
N PRO A 52 -11.74 -13.19 2.52
CA PRO A 52 -12.62 -12.02 2.41
C PRO A 52 -12.93 -11.38 3.77
N GLU A 53 -13.08 -12.20 4.82
CA GLU A 53 -13.30 -11.70 6.19
C GLU A 53 -12.15 -10.86 6.75
N ASP A 54 -10.93 -11.05 6.24
CA ASP A 54 -9.74 -10.33 6.71
C ASP A 54 -9.50 -9.02 5.94
N MET A 55 -10.20 -8.81 4.82
CA MET A 55 -9.98 -7.63 3.96
C MET A 55 -10.36 -6.32 4.66
N ASP A 56 -11.49 -6.29 5.36
CA ASP A 56 -11.93 -5.10 6.09
C ASP A 56 -10.94 -4.74 7.21
N THR A 57 -10.44 -5.75 7.92
CA THR A 57 -9.43 -5.58 8.96
C THR A 57 -8.10 -5.10 8.38
N ALA A 58 -7.68 -5.65 7.25
CA ALA A 58 -6.45 -5.24 6.57
C ALA A 58 -6.53 -3.80 6.04
N VAL A 59 -7.67 -3.40 5.45
CA VAL A 59 -7.90 -2.03 5.00
C VAL A 59 -7.93 -1.06 6.19
N ALA A 60 -8.58 -1.43 7.30
CA ALA A 60 -8.60 -0.61 8.50
C ALA A 60 -7.20 -0.40 9.10
N ARG A 61 -6.38 -1.45 9.16
CA ARG A 61 -4.97 -1.37 9.60
C ARG A 61 -4.15 -0.52 8.66
N LEU A 62 -4.31 -0.69 7.35
CA LEU A 62 -3.63 0.13 6.35
C LEU A 62 -3.98 1.62 6.50
N ALA A 63 -5.23 1.95 6.79
CA ALA A 63 -5.65 3.33 7.01
C ALA A 63 -4.97 3.99 8.23
N THR A 64 -4.43 3.21 9.18
CA THR A 64 -3.69 3.76 10.33
C THR A 64 -2.24 4.14 10.01
N VAL A 65 -1.69 3.66 8.89
CA VAL A 65 -0.29 3.89 8.49
C VAL A 65 -0.15 4.82 7.29
N LEU A 66 -1.26 5.10 6.59
CA LEU A 66 -1.30 6.10 5.54
C LEU A 66 -1.62 7.48 6.15
N PRO A 67 -0.95 8.55 5.68
CA PRO A 67 -1.23 9.92 6.14
C PRO A 67 -2.61 10.43 5.69
#